data_AF-A0A920G4Q4-F1
#
_entry.id   AF-A0A920G4Q4-F1
#
_cell.length_a   1.000
_cell.length_b   1.000
_cell.length_c   1.000
_cell.angle_alpha   90.00
_cell.angle_beta   90.00
_cell.angle_gamma   90.00
#
_symmetry.space_group_name_H-M   'P 1'
#
loop_
_entity.id
_entity.type
_entity.pdbx_description
1 polymer ?
#
loop_
_entity_poly.entity_id
_entity_poly.type
_entity_poly.pdbx_seq_one_letter_code
_entity_poly.pdbx_strand_id
1 'polypeptide(L)'
;MQVSYAIGVAEPTSISVNTFGTGALSDEGIVTLIREHFDLRPKGLINMLDLKRPIYRTTAAYGHFGRSGDSFTWERTDKADLLRAAAGL
;
A
#
# COMPACT_ATOMS: atom_id res chain seq x y z
N MET A 1 4.64 7.98 -2.80
CA MET A 1 3.46 7.59 -3.61
C MET A 1 2.32 8.55 -3.29
N GLN A 2 1.48 8.85 -4.27
CA GLN A 2 0.24 9.60 -4.10
C GLN A 2 -0.90 8.88 -4.82
N VAL A 3 -2.09 8.94 -4.24
CA VAL A 3 -3.32 8.32 -4.75
C VAL A 3 -4.48 9.29 -4.60
N SER A 4 -5.42 9.30 -5.54
CA SER A 4 -6.64 10.11 -5.48
C SER A 4 -7.88 9.28 -5.80
N TYR A 5 -9.03 9.70 -5.29
CA TYR A 5 -10.34 9.07 -5.54
C TYR A 5 -11.40 10.14 -5.80
N ALA A 6 -12.40 9.79 -6.58
CA ALA A 6 -13.65 10.54 -6.68
C ALA A 6 -14.72 9.91 -5.79
N ILE A 7 -15.56 10.73 -5.14
CA ILE A 7 -16.68 10.23 -4.32
C ILE A 7 -17.60 9.39 -5.22
N GLY A 8 -17.91 8.16 -4.77
CA GLY A 8 -18.73 7.21 -5.51
C GLY A 8 -17.98 6.35 -6.54
N VAL A 9 -16.67 6.55 -6.73
CA VAL A 9 -15.83 5.75 -7.63
C VAL A 9 -14.94 4.83 -6.81
N ALA A 10 -14.97 3.54 -7.11
CA ALA A 10 -14.19 2.54 -6.36
C ALA A 10 -12.70 2.57 -6.73
N GLU A 11 -12.39 2.69 -8.02
CA GLU A 11 -11.02 2.74 -8.51
C GLU A 11 -10.36 4.10 -8.22
N PRO A 12 -9.06 4.14 -7.92
CA PRO A 12 -8.33 5.40 -7.83
C PRO A 12 -8.37 6.17 -9.14
N THR A 13 -8.59 7.48 -9.07
CA THR A 13 -8.50 8.39 -10.23
C THR A 13 -7.06 8.63 -10.66
N SER A 14 -6.10 8.54 -9.73
CA SER A 14 -4.67 8.58 -10.05
C SER A 14 -3.86 7.74 -9.07
N ILE A 15 -2.73 7.21 -9.55
CA ILE A 15 -1.65 6.62 -8.75
C ILE A 15 -0.34 7.19 -9.31
N SER A 16 0.51 7.73 -8.44
CA SER A 16 1.83 8.23 -8.81
C SER A 16 2.90 7.79 -7.80
N VAL A 17 4.08 7.47 -8.32
CA VAL A 17 5.27 7.11 -7.56
C VAL A 17 6.40 8.06 -7.94
N ASN A 18 7.28 8.34 -6.99
CA ASN A 18 8.54 9.02 -7.22
C ASN A 18 9.59 8.33 -6.36
N THR A 19 10.57 7.67 -6.99
CA THR A 19 11.67 6.99 -6.30
C THR A 19 12.86 7.90 -5.99
N PHE A 20 12.78 9.19 -6.35
CA PHE A 20 13.85 10.18 -6.17
C PHE A 20 15.21 9.72 -6.74
N GLY A 21 15.16 8.98 -7.87
CA GLY A 21 16.34 8.47 -8.55
C GLY A 21 16.98 7.23 -7.93
N THR A 22 16.33 6.59 -6.96
CA THR A 22 16.87 5.39 -6.28
C THR A 22 16.23 4.07 -6.74
N GLY A 23 15.24 4.12 -7.63
CA GLY A 23 14.51 2.95 -8.10
C GLY A 23 15.36 2.03 -8.98
N ALA A 24 15.23 0.71 -8.78
CA ALA A 24 15.78 -0.29 -9.69
C ALA A 24 14.92 -0.46 -10.98
N LEU A 25 13.68 0.04 -10.95
CA LEU A 25 12.75 0.12 -12.07
C LEU A 25 12.36 1.59 -12.28
N SER A 26 11.78 1.90 -13.45
CA SER A 26 11.11 3.19 -13.64
C SER A 26 9.91 3.34 -12.71
N ASP A 27 9.55 4.59 -12.40
CA ASP A 27 8.39 4.87 -11.55
C ASP A 27 7.09 4.30 -12.17
N GLU A 28 6.96 4.30 -13.51
CA GLU A 28 5.85 3.67 -14.23
C GLU A 28 5.84 2.14 -14.10
N GLY A 29 7.02 1.50 -14.11
CA GLY A 29 7.15 0.07 -13.86
C GLY A 29 6.69 -0.29 -12.45
N ILE A 30 7.05 0.54 -11.45
CA ILE A 30 6.59 0.37 -10.07
C ILE A 30 5.07 0.57 -9.97
N VAL A 31 4.50 1.57 -10.64
CA VAL A 31 3.03 1.76 -10.68
C VAL A 31 2.34 0.54 -11.27
N THR A 32 2.92 -0.11 -12.27
CA THR A 32 2.38 -1.34 -12.87
C THR A 32 2.35 -2.47 -11.84
N LEU A 33 3.46 -2.73 -11.14
CA LEU A 33 3.50 -3.73 -10.07
C LEU A 33 2.54 -3.41 -8.91
N ILE A 34 2.37 -2.14 -8.56
CA ILE A 34 1.40 -1.72 -7.55
C ILE A 34 -0.02 -2.12 -7.97
N ARG A 35 -0.41 -1.87 -9.22
CA ARG A 35 -1.74 -2.21 -9.73
C ARG A 35 -1.99 -3.72 -9.78
N GLU A 36 -0.96 -4.51 -10.05
CA GLU A 36 -1.06 -5.97 -10.14
C GLU A 36 -1.16 -6.65 -8.76
N HIS A 37 -0.50 -6.09 -7.75
CA HIS A 37 -0.33 -6.75 -6.45
C HIS A 37 -1.11 -6.12 -5.30
N PHE A 38 -1.69 -4.92 -5.48
CA PHE A 38 -2.47 -4.23 -4.47
C PHE A 38 -3.84 -3.82 -5.01
N ASP A 39 -4.91 -4.33 -4.39
CA ASP A 39 -6.27 -3.85 -4.64
C ASP A 39 -6.49 -2.54 -3.87
N LEU A 40 -6.26 -1.42 -4.54
CA LEU A 40 -6.37 -0.10 -3.95
C LEU A 40 -7.80 0.43 -3.87
N ARG A 41 -8.83 -0.33 -4.29
CA ARG A 41 -10.21 0.08 -4.04
C ARG A 41 -10.47 0.12 -2.53
N PRO A 42 -11.37 0.97 -2.00
CA PRO A 42 -11.64 1.05 -0.56
C PRO A 42 -11.94 -0.30 0.10
N LYS A 43 -12.75 -1.15 -0.55
CA LYS A 43 -13.05 -2.50 -0.06
C LYS A 43 -11.83 -3.45 -0.17
N GLY A 44 -11.03 -3.29 -1.21
CA GLY A 44 -9.78 -4.02 -1.41
C GLY A 44 -8.81 -3.77 -0.26
N LEU A 45 -8.56 -2.50 0.07
CA LEU A 45 -7.71 -2.09 1.19
C LEU A 45 -8.20 -2.66 2.53
N ILE A 46 -9.51 -2.57 2.81
CA ILE A 46 -10.11 -3.13 4.02
C ILE A 46 -9.82 -4.63 4.15
N ASN A 47 -9.96 -5.38 3.06
CA ASN A 47 -9.76 -6.83 3.06
C ASN A 47 -8.27 -7.18 3.14
N MET A 48 -7.43 -6.54 2.32
CA MET A 48 -6.00 -6.80 2.25
C MET A 48 -5.29 -6.54 3.58
N LEU A 49 -5.74 -5.53 4.33
CA LEU A 49 -5.16 -5.12 5.60
C LEU A 49 -5.97 -5.58 6.82
N ASP A 50 -7.04 -6.35 6.63
CA ASP A 50 -7.92 -6.84 7.71
C ASP A 50 -8.35 -5.74 8.70
N LEU A 51 -8.94 -4.67 8.16
CA LEU A 51 -9.20 -3.42 8.90
C LEU A 51 -10.51 -3.42 9.70
N LYS A 52 -11.40 -4.39 9.49
CA LYS A 52 -12.69 -4.47 10.22
C LYS A 52 -12.54 -5.08 11.61
N ARG A 53 -11.62 -4.53 12.40
CA ARG A 53 -11.25 -4.98 13.74
C ARG A 53 -11.05 -3.78 14.68
N PRO A 54 -11.18 -3.95 16.01
CA PRO A 54 -10.97 -2.87 16.98
C PRO A 54 -9.48 -2.58 17.25
N ILE A 55 -8.71 -2.28 16.20
CA ILE A 55 -7.24 -2.13 16.25
C ILE A 55 -6.75 -0.68 16.41
N TYR A 56 -7.63 0.31 16.27
CA TYR A 56 -7.24 1.72 16.10
C TYR A 56 -6.80 2.43 17.39
N ARG A 57 -7.20 1.94 18.58
CA ARG A 57 -6.90 2.66 19.84
C ARG A 57 -5.40 2.82 20.07
N THR A 58 -4.59 1.82 19.73
CA THR A 58 -3.13 1.88 19.90
C THR A 58 -2.44 2.83 18.93
N THR A 59 -3.11 3.22 17.83
CA THR A 59 -2.54 4.12 16.82
C THR A 59 -2.75 5.59 17.16
N ALA A 60 -3.61 5.91 18.15
CA ALA A 60 -4.02 7.28 18.48
C ALA A 60 -2.94 8.12 19.19
N ALA A 61 -1.81 7.51 19.56
CA ALA A 61 -0.65 8.18 20.14
C ALA A 61 0.63 7.55 19.59
N TYR A 62 1.71 8.34 19.60
CA TYR A 62 3.06 7.92 19.16
C TYR A 62 3.16 7.52 17.68
N GLY A 63 2.23 7.98 16.84
CA GLY A 63 2.25 7.77 15.39
C GLY A 63 1.59 6.46 14.93
N HIS A 64 1.13 6.49 13.68
CA HIS A 64 0.46 5.38 13.00
C HIS A 64 1.43 4.44 12.26
N PHE A 65 2.63 4.94 11.93
CA PHE A 65 3.61 4.25 11.10
C PHE A 65 4.91 3.98 11.86
N GLY A 66 5.69 3.00 11.38
CA GLY A 66 7.00 2.63 11.93
C GLY A 66 6.93 1.81 13.22
N ARG A 67 5.79 1.16 13.48
CA ARG A 67 5.52 0.40 14.71
C ARG A 67 5.04 -0.99 14.36
N SER A 68 5.65 -2.02 14.95
CA SER A 68 5.26 -3.40 14.69
C SER A 68 4.15 -3.87 15.64
N GLY A 69 3.37 -4.85 15.21
CA GLY A 69 2.33 -5.50 16.02
C GLY A 69 1.09 -5.84 15.20
N ASP A 70 0.19 -6.64 15.75
CA ASP A 70 -0.98 -7.15 15.01
C ASP A 70 -2.00 -6.06 14.62
N SER A 71 -1.99 -4.94 15.36
CA SER A 71 -2.82 -3.76 15.06
C SER A 71 -2.32 -2.93 13.87
N PHE A 72 -1.11 -3.20 13.37
CA PHE A 72 -0.44 -2.40 12.33
C PHE A 72 -0.19 -3.26 11.09
N THR A 73 -1.25 -3.81 10.51
CA THR A 73 -1.14 -4.72 9.34
C THR A 73 -0.49 -4.08 8.12
N TRP A 74 -0.57 -2.75 7.99
CA TRP A 74 0.11 -1.98 6.93
C TRP A 74 1.62 -1.88 7.09
N GLU A 75 2.17 -2.27 8.25
CA GLU A 75 3.62 -2.31 8.49
C GLU A 75 4.24 -3.65 8.09
N ARG A 76 3.42 -4.62 7.68
CA ARG A 76 3.91 -5.91 7.18
C ARG A 76 4.59 -5.71 5.83
N THR A 77 5.75 -6.36 5.65
CA THR A 77 6.50 -6.41 4.39
C THR A 77 6.28 -7.73 3.66
N ASP A 78 5.10 -8.34 3.83
CA ASP A 78 4.73 -9.67 3.32
C ASP A 78 4.70 -9.76 1.79
N LYS A 79 4.67 -8.62 1.08
CA LYS A 79 4.74 -8.56 -0.38
C LYS A 79 6.13 -8.23 -0.94
N ALA A 80 7.14 -7.99 -0.10
CA ALA A 80 8.46 -7.55 -0.56
C ALA A 80 9.11 -8.56 -1.52
N ASP A 81 9.18 -9.84 -1.13
CA ASP A 81 9.78 -10.89 -1.96
C ASP A 81 9.00 -11.13 -3.24
N LEU A 82 7.66 -11.06 -3.16
CA LEU A 82 6.77 -11.19 -4.31
C LEU A 82 6.99 -10.04 -5.31
N LEU A 83 7.12 -8.80 -4.86
CA LEU A 83 7.40 -7.65 -5.72
C LEU A 83 8.80 -7.75 -6.33
N ARG A 84 9.79 -8.21 -5.57
CA ARG A 84 11.15 -8.42 -6.05
C ARG A 84 11.20 -9.46 -7.17
N ALA A 85 10.52 -10.59 -6.98
CA ALA A 85 10.42 -11.63 -8.01
C ALA A 85 9.68 -11.12 -9.26
N ALA A 86 8.57 -10.39 -9.09
CA ALA A 86 7.83 -9.80 -10.21
C ALA A 86 8.64 -8.74 -10.97
N ALA A 87 9.57 -8.06 -10.29
CA ALA A 87 10.52 -7.15 -10.89
C ALA A 87 11.69 -7.85 -11.61
N GLY A 88 11.85 -9.17 -11.45
CA GLY A 88 12.98 -9.93 -12.00
C GLY A 88 14.30 -9.70 -11.27
N LEU A 89 14.25 -9.42 -9.96
CA LEU A 89 15.41 -9.06 -9.11
C LEU A 89 15.70 -10.07 -8.00
#